data_AF-A0A0F9P429-F1
#
_entry.id   AF-A0A0F9P429-F1
#
_cell.length_a   1.000
_cell.length_b   1.000
_cell.length_c   1.000
_cell.angle_alpha   90.00
_cell.angle_beta   90.00
_cell.angle_gamma   90.00
#
_symmetry.space_group_name_H-M   'P 1'
#
loop_
_entity.id
_entity.type
_entity.pdbx_description
1 polymer ?
#
loop_
_entity_poly.entity_id
_entity_poly.type
_entity_poly.pdbx_seq_one_letter_code
_entity_poly.pdbx_strand_id
1 'polypeptide(L)'
;MVATLTEPLILGEVTMSPQYNPDPTTVSAFFYMFEKGDYLFDVGEGKPFEGVNQKGEPNAGVRFPLICSDVLEGDSGGKGKKQMFTCYIHTDGAVQFSKRFQMACLGYEATSEGEAKFDKETKGEDWKVDPNPEAPYLGEMWKKLTGSTLIMHCSTKLNDDGQKQQQWDGFSPLSDA
;
A
#
# COMPACT_ATOMS: atom_id res chain seq x y z
N MET A 1 -38.08 57.92 -31.41
CA MET A 1 -36.95 57.01 -31.64
C MET A 1 -36.50 56.48 -30.29
N VAL A 2 -36.74 55.19 -30.03
CA VAL A 2 -36.28 54.51 -28.82
C VAL A 2 -35.22 53.52 -29.27
N ALA A 3 -33.98 53.70 -28.80
CA ALA A 3 -32.87 52.81 -29.10
C ALA A 3 -32.81 51.74 -28.00
N THR A 4 -33.06 50.49 -28.37
CA THR A 4 -32.92 49.32 -27.49
C THR A 4 -31.45 48.92 -27.46
N LEU A 5 -30.81 49.04 -26.28
CA LEU A 5 -29.48 48.50 -26.00
C LEU A 5 -29.63 47.01 -25.72
N THR A 6 -29.13 46.16 -26.62
CA THR A 6 -29.01 44.71 -26.39
C THR A 6 -27.70 44.42 -25.66
N GLU A 7 -27.80 43.81 -24.47
CA GLU A 7 -26.68 43.29 -23.69
C GLU A 7 -25.97 42.14 -24.42
N PRO A 8 -24.64 42.01 -24.34
CA PRO A 8 -23.92 40.88 -24.91
C PRO A 8 -24.08 39.63 -24.02
N LEU A 9 -24.53 38.55 -24.65
CA LEU A 9 -24.58 37.20 -24.07
C LEU A 9 -23.15 36.69 -23.82
N ILE A 10 -22.79 36.42 -22.56
CA ILE A 10 -21.52 35.77 -22.22
C ILE A 10 -21.62 34.30 -22.66
N LEU A 11 -20.83 33.91 -23.67
CA LEU A 11 -20.65 32.50 -24.05
C LEU A 11 -20.01 31.74 -22.88
N GLY A 12 -20.70 30.72 -22.40
CA GLY A 12 -20.19 29.83 -21.35
C GLY A 12 -18.86 29.18 -21.74
N GLU A 13 -17.95 29.10 -20.77
CA GLU A 13 -16.70 28.37 -20.93
C GLU A 13 -17.00 26.90 -21.26
N VAL A 14 -16.58 26.47 -22.45
CA VAL A 14 -16.55 25.06 -22.82
C VAL A 14 -15.34 24.44 -22.12
N THR A 15 -15.56 23.86 -20.94
CA THR A 15 -14.57 23.01 -20.28
C THR A 15 -14.45 21.71 -21.08
N MET A 16 -13.44 21.63 -21.93
CA MET A 16 -13.06 20.39 -22.61
C MET A 16 -12.62 19.38 -21.54
N SER A 17 -13.40 18.32 -21.34
CA SER A 17 -12.99 17.22 -20.48
C SER A 17 -11.65 16.65 -20.95
N PRO A 18 -10.70 16.35 -20.05
CA PRO A 18 -9.43 15.75 -20.43
C PRO A 18 -9.68 14.43 -21.16
N GLN A 19 -9.02 14.26 -22.31
CA GLN A 19 -9.09 13.04 -23.10
C GLN A 19 -7.96 12.10 -22.67
N TYR A 20 -8.32 10.90 -22.23
CA TYR A 20 -7.37 9.85 -21.81
C TYR A 20 -7.25 8.79 -22.92
N ASN A 21 -6.02 8.51 -23.36
CA ASN A 21 -5.73 7.48 -24.37
C ASN A 21 -4.87 6.38 -23.72
N PRO A 22 -5.46 5.47 -22.92
CA PRO A 22 -4.70 4.40 -22.29
C PRO A 22 -4.21 3.40 -23.35
N ASP A 23 -2.94 2.98 -23.26
CA ASP A 23 -2.40 1.86 -24.05
C ASP A 23 -2.26 0.63 -23.14
N PRO A 24 -3.22 -0.33 -23.20
CA PRO A 24 -3.20 -1.51 -22.34
C PRO A 24 -2.05 -2.46 -22.64
N THR A 25 -1.34 -2.32 -23.77
CA THR A 25 -0.21 -3.19 -24.13
C THR A 25 1.05 -2.90 -23.31
N THR A 26 1.07 -1.76 -22.62
CA THR A 26 2.20 -1.31 -21.79
C THR A 26 2.10 -1.77 -20.33
N VAL A 27 1.00 -2.41 -19.94
CA VAL A 27 0.74 -2.86 -18.57
C VAL A 27 0.51 -4.37 -18.52
N SER A 28 1.07 -5.02 -17.50
CA SER A 28 0.80 -6.43 -17.24
C SER A 28 -0.60 -6.59 -16.63
N ALA A 29 -1.37 -7.55 -17.14
CA ALA A 29 -2.64 -7.98 -16.53
C ALA A 29 -2.43 -8.78 -15.23
N PHE A 30 -1.19 -9.23 -14.98
CA PHE A 30 -0.84 -10.07 -13.84
C PHE A 30 0.10 -9.36 -12.89
N PHE A 31 -0.16 -9.50 -11.59
CA PHE A 31 0.81 -9.18 -10.55
C PHE A 31 1.94 -10.19 -10.60
N TYR A 32 3.18 -9.71 -10.54
CA TYR A 32 4.34 -10.58 -10.49
C TYR A 32 4.33 -11.34 -9.15
N MET A 33 4.55 -12.66 -9.21
CA MET A 33 4.65 -13.51 -8.03
C MET A 33 6.12 -13.72 -7.70
N PHE A 34 6.52 -13.31 -6.52
CA PHE A 34 7.89 -13.46 -6.03
C PHE A 34 8.09 -14.91 -5.60
N GLU A 35 9.05 -15.59 -6.23
CA GLU A 35 9.47 -16.93 -5.84
C GLU A 35 10.08 -16.92 -4.44
N LYS A 36 10.30 -18.11 -3.87
CA LYS A 36 10.86 -18.23 -2.53
C LYS A 36 12.20 -17.50 -2.42
N GLY A 37 12.30 -16.56 -1.51
CA GLY A 37 13.52 -15.78 -1.28
C GLY A 37 13.28 -14.46 -0.56
N ASP A 38 14.33 -13.68 -0.48
CA ASP A 38 14.41 -12.43 0.25
C ASP A 38 14.65 -11.27 -0.72
N TYR A 39 13.80 -10.27 -0.63
CA TYR A 39 13.77 -9.15 -1.56
C TYR A 39 13.74 -7.83 -0.80
N LEU A 40 14.47 -6.84 -1.30
CA LEU A 40 14.39 -5.47 -0.79
C LEU A 40 13.20 -4.77 -1.43
N PHE A 41 12.35 -4.17 -0.60
CA PHE A 41 11.20 -3.39 -1.04
C PHE A 41 11.23 -1.98 -0.48
N ASP A 42 11.10 -1.01 -1.38
CA ASP A 42 10.87 0.39 -1.03
C ASP A 42 9.36 0.63 -0.89
N VAL A 43 8.99 1.28 0.21
CA VAL A 43 7.60 1.54 0.59
C VAL A 43 7.17 2.90 0.05
N GLY A 44 6.17 2.93 -0.83
CA GLY A 44 5.57 4.16 -1.31
C GLY A 44 4.48 4.71 -0.38
N GLU A 45 3.79 5.77 -0.82
CA GLU A 45 2.79 6.45 0.01
C GLU A 45 1.56 5.57 0.27
N GLY A 46 1.25 5.37 1.55
CA GLY A 46 0.07 4.63 1.99
C GLY A 46 -1.24 5.38 1.69
N LYS A 47 -2.29 4.63 1.35
CA LYS A 47 -3.65 5.18 1.21
C LYS A 47 -4.64 4.43 2.08
N PRO A 48 -5.51 5.12 2.84
CA PRO A 48 -6.56 4.45 3.61
C PRO A 48 -7.57 3.84 2.64
N PHE A 49 -8.21 2.75 3.04
CA PHE A 49 -9.33 2.18 2.30
C PHE A 49 -10.34 1.55 3.25
N GLU A 50 -11.57 1.47 2.76
CA GLU A 50 -12.67 0.70 3.32
C GLU A 50 -13.36 -0.06 2.19
N GLY A 51 -13.94 -1.20 2.51
CA GLY A 51 -14.70 -2.02 1.59
C GLY A 51 -15.29 -3.23 2.29
N VAL A 52 -15.67 -4.22 1.48
CA VAL A 52 -16.16 -5.52 1.95
C VAL A 52 -15.34 -6.62 1.30
N ASN A 53 -15.05 -7.67 2.07
CA ASN A 53 -14.37 -8.85 1.52
C ASN A 53 -15.37 -9.74 0.73
N GLN A 54 -14.88 -10.84 0.15
CA GLN A 54 -15.73 -11.75 -0.64
C GLN A 54 -16.86 -12.42 0.17
N LYS A 55 -16.78 -12.41 1.50
CA LYS A 55 -17.80 -12.94 2.41
C LYS A 55 -18.80 -11.85 2.86
N GLY A 56 -18.65 -10.61 2.36
CA GLY A 56 -19.46 -9.47 2.74
C GLY A 56 -19.09 -8.84 4.08
N GLU A 57 -17.96 -9.25 4.69
CA GLU A 57 -17.52 -8.71 5.97
C GLU A 57 -16.81 -7.38 5.76
N PRO A 58 -16.96 -6.40 6.68
CA PRO A 58 -16.26 -5.13 6.63
C PRO A 58 -14.74 -5.34 6.53
N ASN A 59 -14.11 -4.53 5.70
CA ASN A 59 -12.68 -4.57 5.44
C ASN A 59 -12.13 -3.16 5.42
N ALA A 60 -11.17 -2.86 6.28
CA ALA A 60 -10.52 -1.55 6.34
C ALA A 60 -9.03 -1.69 6.61
N GLY A 61 -8.28 -0.65 6.23
CA GLY A 61 -6.84 -0.60 6.47
C GLY A 61 -6.11 0.47 5.66
N VAL A 62 -4.81 0.26 5.50
CA VAL A 62 -3.92 1.12 4.72
C VAL A 62 -3.23 0.27 3.65
N ARG A 63 -3.23 0.75 2.41
CA ARG A 63 -2.61 0.06 1.28
C ARG A 63 -1.36 0.81 0.83
N PHE A 64 -0.23 0.12 0.83
CA PHE A 64 1.08 0.64 0.43
C PHE A 64 1.49 0.06 -0.92
N PRO A 65 1.83 0.90 -1.92
CA PRO A 65 2.55 0.44 -3.09
C PRO A 65 4.00 0.15 -2.70
N LEU A 66 4.48 -1.04 -3.02
CA LEU A 66 5.85 -1.48 -2.79
C LEU A 66 6.55 -1.68 -4.14
N ILE A 67 7.84 -1.35 -4.20
CA ILE A 67 8.68 -1.60 -5.37
C ILE A 67 9.84 -2.46 -4.92
N CYS A 68 10.02 -3.62 -5.55
CA CYS A 68 11.20 -4.44 -5.31
C CYS A 68 12.43 -3.71 -5.88
N SER A 69 13.24 -3.12 -5.02
CA SER A 69 14.42 -2.34 -5.39
C SER A 69 15.64 -3.24 -5.59
N ASP A 70 15.70 -4.38 -4.90
CA ASP A 70 16.74 -5.39 -5.12
C ASP A 70 16.30 -6.82 -4.75
N VAL A 71 17.08 -7.79 -5.23
CA VAL A 71 16.91 -9.22 -4.93
C VAL A 71 18.11 -9.69 -4.12
N LEU A 72 17.90 -10.09 -2.87
CA LEU A 72 18.95 -10.66 -2.02
C LEU A 72 19.09 -12.16 -2.27
N GLU A 73 17.95 -12.85 -2.23
CA GLU A 73 17.81 -14.27 -2.52
C GLU A 73 16.51 -14.46 -3.33
N GLY A 74 16.51 -15.26 -4.40
CA GLY A 74 15.31 -15.53 -5.19
C GLY A 74 15.45 -15.21 -6.68
N ASP A 75 14.34 -14.98 -7.37
CA ASP A 75 14.33 -14.75 -8.82
C ASP A 75 14.72 -13.30 -9.16
N SER A 76 15.76 -13.16 -9.99
CA SER A 76 16.22 -11.86 -10.53
C SER A 76 15.13 -11.07 -11.28
N GLY A 77 14.10 -11.76 -11.80
CA GLY A 77 12.95 -11.14 -12.45
C GLY A 77 12.08 -10.27 -11.53
N GLY A 78 12.26 -10.36 -10.21
CA GLY A 78 11.55 -9.57 -9.21
C GLY A 78 11.95 -8.10 -9.18
N LYS A 79 13.19 -7.76 -9.59
CA LYS A 79 13.68 -6.38 -9.52
C LYS A 79 12.84 -5.41 -10.36
N GLY A 80 12.46 -4.29 -9.77
CA GLY A 80 11.60 -3.26 -10.35
C GLY A 80 10.12 -3.63 -10.43
N LYS A 81 9.73 -4.83 -9.98
CA LYS A 81 8.32 -5.23 -9.94
C LYS A 81 7.61 -4.52 -8.79
N LYS A 82 6.38 -4.11 -9.07
CA LYS A 82 5.52 -3.44 -8.11
C LYS A 82 4.55 -4.43 -7.49
N GLN A 83 4.27 -4.23 -6.22
CA GLN A 83 3.26 -4.97 -5.49
C GLN A 83 2.44 -4.03 -4.62
N MET A 84 1.20 -4.39 -4.32
CA MET A 84 0.42 -3.70 -3.29
C MET A 84 0.44 -4.55 -2.03
N PHE A 85 0.90 -3.98 -0.93
CA PHE A 85 0.77 -4.58 0.39
C PHE A 85 -0.36 -3.88 1.16
N THR A 86 -1.20 -4.66 1.83
CA THR A 86 -2.36 -4.13 2.55
C THR A 86 -2.24 -4.45 4.03
N CYS A 87 -2.10 -3.39 4.83
CA CYS A 87 -2.17 -3.44 6.29
C CYS A 87 -3.64 -3.39 6.71
N TYR A 88 -4.22 -4.55 6.93
CA TYR A 88 -5.60 -4.70 7.40
C TYR A 88 -5.71 -4.45 8.90
N ILE A 89 -6.72 -3.68 9.32
CA ILE A 89 -6.91 -3.26 10.73
C ILE A 89 -8.22 -3.73 11.36
N HIS A 90 -9.02 -4.50 10.63
CA HIS A 90 -10.39 -4.87 11.01
C HIS A 90 -10.49 -6.17 11.85
N THR A 91 -9.39 -6.92 12.02
CA THR A 91 -9.31 -8.09 12.90
C THR A 91 -7.96 -8.17 13.61
N ASP A 92 -7.91 -8.80 14.79
CA ASP A 92 -6.68 -8.91 15.59
C ASP A 92 -5.54 -9.61 14.85
N GLY A 93 -5.82 -10.72 14.17
CA GLY A 93 -4.80 -11.44 13.39
C GLY A 93 -4.25 -10.60 12.24
N ALA A 94 -5.10 -9.78 11.61
CA ALA A 94 -4.69 -8.88 10.55
C ALA A 94 -3.87 -7.69 11.07
N VAL A 95 -4.24 -7.17 12.25
CA VAL A 95 -3.47 -6.15 12.97
C VAL A 95 -2.10 -6.69 13.36
N GLN A 96 -2.01 -7.93 13.87
CA GLN A 96 -0.74 -8.57 14.20
C GLN A 96 0.20 -8.66 12.99
N PHE A 97 -0.33 -9.07 11.84
CA PHE A 97 0.46 -9.15 10.62
C PHE A 97 0.90 -7.77 10.13
N SER A 98 0.00 -6.79 10.19
CA SER A 98 0.30 -5.39 9.88
C SER A 98 1.35 -4.80 10.83
N LYS A 99 1.33 -5.17 12.11
CA LYS A 99 2.31 -4.73 13.11
C LYS A 99 3.71 -5.20 12.77
N ARG A 100 3.89 -6.44 12.28
CA ARG A 100 5.21 -6.92 11.84
C ARG A 100 5.77 -6.10 10.68
N PHE A 101 4.90 -5.73 9.73
CA PHE A 101 5.28 -4.83 8.64
C PHE A 101 5.65 -3.43 9.14
N GLN A 102 4.83 -2.84 10.02
CA GLN A 102 5.11 -1.54 10.65
C GLN A 102 6.43 -1.54 11.41
N MET A 103 6.69 -2.59 12.20
CA MET A 103 7.93 -2.78 12.94
C MET A 103 9.13 -2.79 11.99
N ALA A 104 9.11 -3.62 10.94
CA ALA A 104 10.20 -3.68 9.96
C ALA A 104 10.44 -2.34 9.26
N CYS A 105 9.38 -1.65 8.82
CA CYS A 105 9.49 -0.32 8.20
C CYS A 105 10.11 0.73 9.12
N LEU A 106 9.89 0.61 10.44
CA LEU A 106 10.40 1.54 11.44
C LEU A 106 11.70 1.07 12.10
N GLY A 107 12.33 0.00 11.59
CA GLY A 107 13.63 -0.46 12.06
C GLY A 107 13.60 -1.40 13.27
N TYR A 108 12.45 -1.98 13.62
CA TYR A 108 12.34 -2.92 14.74
C TYR A 108 12.36 -4.37 14.27
N GLU A 109 13.15 -5.17 14.97
CA GLU A 109 13.21 -6.63 14.76
C GLU A 109 11.90 -7.32 15.16
N ALA A 110 11.55 -8.38 14.43
CA ALA A 110 10.36 -9.20 14.70
C ALA A 110 10.58 -10.20 15.85
N THR A 111 11.06 -9.70 16.99
CA THR A 111 11.32 -10.45 18.23
C THR A 111 10.52 -9.87 19.40
N SER A 112 10.41 -10.60 20.52
CA SER A 112 9.71 -10.09 21.70
C SER A 112 10.33 -8.81 22.26
N GLU A 113 11.66 -8.64 22.16
CA GLU A 113 12.36 -7.42 22.59
C GLU A 113 12.08 -6.25 21.63
N GLY A 114 12.14 -6.50 20.32
CA GLY A 114 11.81 -5.50 19.31
C GLY A 114 10.36 -5.04 19.40
N GLU A 115 9.43 -5.97 19.63
CA GLU A 115 8.01 -5.69 19.84
C GLU A 115 7.79 -4.86 21.12
N ALA A 116 8.42 -5.23 22.23
CA ALA A 116 8.32 -4.46 23.47
C ALA A 116 8.86 -3.03 23.31
N LYS A 117 9.94 -2.85 22.55
CA LYS A 117 10.49 -1.53 22.23
C LYS A 117 9.53 -0.71 21.37
N PHE A 118 9.02 -1.30 20.29
CA PHE A 118 8.00 -0.69 19.43
C PHE A 118 6.79 -0.24 20.25
N ASP A 119 6.21 -1.15 21.04
CA ASP A 119 5.02 -0.88 21.85
C ASP A 119 5.25 0.23 22.85
N LYS A 120 6.45 0.33 23.43
CA LYS A 120 6.81 1.38 24.37
C LYS A 120 6.95 2.74 23.67
N GLU A 121 7.63 2.77 22.53
CA GLU A 121 8.00 4.01 21.83
C GLU A 121 6.85 4.59 21.00
N THR A 122 5.92 3.74 20.52
CA THR A 122 4.79 4.19 19.69
C THR A 122 3.48 4.29 20.46
N LYS A 123 3.50 4.11 21.79
CA LYS A 123 2.29 4.14 22.61
C LYS A 123 1.65 5.52 22.62
N GLY A 124 0.39 5.59 22.21
CA GLY A 124 -0.37 6.85 22.19
C GLY A 124 -0.05 7.75 21.00
N GLU A 125 0.83 7.31 20.10
CA GLU A 125 1.08 7.97 18.83
C GLU A 125 -0.15 7.87 17.90
N ASP A 126 -0.17 8.73 16.88
CA ASP A 126 -1.29 8.81 15.96
C ASP A 126 -1.25 7.72 14.87
N TRP A 127 -2.03 6.67 15.10
CA TRP A 127 -2.27 5.57 14.17
C TRP A 127 -3.67 5.59 13.55
N LYS A 128 -4.39 6.71 13.63
CA LYS A 128 -5.76 6.80 13.10
C LYS A 128 -5.78 6.59 11.58
N VAL A 129 -6.89 6.04 11.11
CA VAL A 129 -7.17 5.81 9.69
C VAL A 129 -8.60 6.28 9.44
N ASP A 130 -8.77 7.24 8.53
CA ASP A 130 -10.07 7.67 8.02
C ASP A 130 -10.10 7.43 6.50
N PRO A 131 -10.90 6.47 6.01
CA PRO A 131 -11.02 6.16 4.60
C PRO A 131 -12.00 7.08 3.87
N ASN A 132 -12.53 8.14 4.50
CA ASN A 132 -13.45 9.08 3.87
C ASN A 132 -12.91 9.59 2.51
N PRO A 133 -13.60 9.33 1.39
CA PRO A 133 -13.13 9.74 0.06
C PRO A 133 -12.96 11.26 -0.12
N GLU A 134 -13.70 12.07 0.63
CA GLU A 134 -13.65 13.54 0.52
C GLU A 134 -12.50 14.15 1.33
N ALA A 135 -12.09 13.47 2.40
CA ALA A 135 -11.04 13.93 3.30
C ALA A 135 -10.31 12.74 3.95
N PRO A 136 -9.57 11.94 3.17
CA PRO A 136 -8.90 10.77 3.71
C PRO A 136 -7.82 11.18 4.71
N TYR A 137 -7.75 10.47 5.83
CA TYR A 137 -6.76 10.73 6.88
C TYR A 137 -5.91 9.49 7.17
N LEU A 138 -4.61 9.72 7.28
CA LEU A 138 -3.67 8.78 7.87
C LEU A 138 -2.91 9.49 8.98
N GLY A 139 -2.87 8.86 10.15
CA GLY A 139 -2.10 9.34 11.27
C GLY A 139 -0.60 9.37 10.97
N GLU A 140 0.13 10.20 11.72
CA GLU A 140 1.55 10.49 11.47
C GLU A 140 2.44 9.23 11.46
N MET A 141 2.10 8.21 12.25
CA MET A 141 2.89 6.98 12.27
C MET A 141 2.79 6.18 10.97
N TRP A 142 1.65 6.21 10.28
CA TRP A 142 1.51 5.58 8.97
C TRP A 142 2.34 6.29 7.91
N LYS A 143 2.46 7.61 8.01
CA LYS A 143 3.28 8.42 7.09
C LYS A 143 4.75 8.10 7.22
N LYS A 144 5.25 7.83 8.44
CA LYS A 144 6.65 7.43 8.70
C LYS A 144 7.06 6.13 7.99
N LEU A 145 6.11 5.28 7.60
CA LEU A 145 6.43 4.07 6.82
C LEU A 145 6.77 4.39 5.36
N THR A 146 6.27 5.52 4.83
CA THR A 146 6.52 5.94 3.45
C THR A 146 7.98 6.32 3.29
N GLY A 147 8.61 5.79 2.24
CA GLY A 147 10.03 5.97 1.95
C GLY A 147 10.96 5.06 2.73
N SER A 148 10.44 4.20 3.62
CA SER A 148 11.25 3.16 4.26
C SER A 148 11.59 2.05 3.26
N THR A 149 12.65 1.29 3.58
CA THR A 149 13.03 0.07 2.86
C THR A 149 13.06 -1.07 3.86
N LEU A 150 12.51 -2.22 3.48
CA LEU A 150 12.51 -3.43 4.30
C LEU A 150 12.87 -4.67 3.46
N ILE A 151 13.22 -5.74 4.16
CA ILE A 151 13.34 -7.07 3.57
C ILE A 151 11.99 -7.77 3.72
N MET A 152 11.46 -8.28 2.61
CA MET A 152 10.29 -9.15 2.63
C MET A 152 10.70 -10.59 2.30
N HIS A 153 10.37 -11.51 3.20
CA HIS A 153 10.54 -12.95 2.99
C HIS A 153 9.33 -13.46 2.23
N CYS A 154 9.55 -13.85 0.98
CA CYS A 154 8.48 -14.18 0.05
C CYS A 154 8.49 -15.67 -0.25
N SER A 155 7.32 -16.22 -0.54
CA SER A 155 7.16 -17.52 -1.17
C SER A 155 5.83 -17.60 -1.92
N THR A 156 5.56 -18.72 -2.58
CA THR A 156 4.26 -18.99 -3.19
C THR A 156 3.71 -20.30 -2.67
N LYS A 157 2.40 -20.33 -2.40
CA LYS A 157 1.66 -21.56 -2.11
C LYS A 157 0.59 -21.80 -3.16
N LEU A 158 0.06 -23.02 -3.23
CA LEU A 158 -1.15 -23.29 -4.00
C LEU A 158 -2.37 -22.99 -3.11
N ASN A 159 -3.36 -22.30 -3.67
CA ASN A 159 -4.68 -22.17 -3.04
C ASN A 159 -5.54 -23.43 -3.31
N ASP A 160 -6.76 -23.44 -2.75
CA ASP A 160 -7.69 -24.58 -2.88
C ASP A 160 -8.07 -24.89 -4.34
N ASP A 161 -7.97 -23.90 -5.23
CA ASP A 161 -8.22 -24.04 -6.67
C ASP A 161 -6.97 -24.47 -7.47
N GLY A 162 -5.86 -24.76 -6.79
CA GLY A 162 -4.59 -25.15 -7.42
C GLY A 162 -3.84 -24.01 -8.10
N GLN A 163 -4.24 -22.76 -7.88
CA GLN A 163 -3.55 -21.57 -8.39
C GLN A 163 -2.47 -21.12 -7.41
N LYS A 164 -1.34 -20.64 -7.95
CA LYS A 164 -0.29 -20.03 -7.13
C LYS A 164 -0.84 -18.75 -6.48
N GLN A 165 -0.61 -18.61 -5.19
CA GLN A 165 -0.91 -17.44 -4.38
C GLN A 165 0.37 -16.94 -3.71
N GLN A 166 0.56 -15.62 -3.71
CA GLN A 166 1.67 -15.00 -3.02
C GLN A 166 1.53 -15.21 -1.51
N GLN A 167 2.64 -15.58 -0.88
CA GLN A 167 2.77 -15.68 0.56
C GLN A 167 3.88 -14.72 1.03
N TRP A 168 3.60 -14.07 2.15
CA TRP A 168 4.51 -13.15 2.84
C TRP A 168 4.87 -13.82 4.16
N ASP A 169 6.02 -14.48 4.19
CA ASP A 169 6.44 -15.31 5.32
C ASP A 169 6.92 -14.45 6.50
N GLY A 170 7.45 -13.26 6.21
CA GLY A 170 7.89 -12.32 7.23
C GLY A 170 8.43 -11.02 6.67
N PHE A 171 8.82 -10.14 7.59
CA PHE A 171 9.41 -8.84 7.33
C PHE A 171 10.58 -8.62 8.27
N SER A 172 11.66 -8.07 7.75
CA SER A 172 12.81 -7.65 8.55
C SER A 172 13.19 -6.22 8.20
N PRO A 173 13.63 -5.42 9.20
CA PRO A 173 14.18 -4.12 8.91
C PRO A 173 15.46 -4.26 8.10
N LEU A 174 15.83 -3.21 7.36
CA LEU A 174 17.20 -3.10 6.88
C LEU A 174 18.07 -2.85 8.12
N SER A 175 18.91 -3.83 8.49
CA SER A 175 19.84 -3.63 9.61
C SER A 175 20.88 -2.59 9.20
N ASP A 176 21.12 -1.61 10.08
CA ASP A 176 22.31 -0.78 9.98
C ASP A 176 23.52 -1.70 10.22
N ALA A 177 24.23 -2.04 9.14
CA ALA A 177 25.49 -2.80 9.21
C ALA A 177 26.61 -1.97 9.87
#